data_AF-A0A382D2S5-F1
#
_entry.id   AF-A0A382D2S5-F1
#
_cell.length_a   1.000
_cell.length_b   1.000
_cell.length_c   1.000
_cell.angle_alpha   90.00
_cell.angle_beta   90.00
_cell.angle_gamma   90.00
#
_symmetry.space_group_name_H-M   'P 1'
#
loop_
_entity.id
_entity.type
_entity.pdbx_description
1 polymer ?
#
loop_
_entity_poly.entity_id
_entity_poly.type
_entity_poly.pdbx_seq_one_letter_code
_entity_poly.pdbx_strand_id
1 'polypeptide(L)'
;MNKQVDLKNKRVIASTHVKLGEKNRMDQTYTDVNDIFYNSELTPSFMTGSEVIREAIKRASVGTSVAYPITPQSEAAALIGEIYAEGYLDEYFRGESEFAVMGQC
;
A
#
# COMPACT_ATOMS: atom_id res chain seq x y z
N MET A 1 13.54 10.29 -16.87
CA MET A 1 13.16 10.54 -18.28
C MET A 1 11.96 9.64 -18.59
N ASN A 2 10.77 10.23 -18.70
CA ASN A 2 9.52 9.49 -18.80
C ASN A 2 9.45 8.71 -20.12
N LYS A 3 9.33 7.39 -20.08
CA LYS A 3 8.86 6.63 -21.24
C LYS A 3 7.37 6.84 -21.36
N GLN A 4 6.97 7.47 -22.46
CA GLN A 4 5.58 7.61 -22.84
C GLN A 4 5.02 6.21 -23.13
N VAL A 5 4.03 5.76 -22.35
CA VAL A 5 3.33 4.52 -22.63
C VAL A 5 2.36 4.80 -23.79
N ASP A 6 2.58 4.18 -24.94
CA ASP A 6 1.71 4.38 -26.11
C ASP A 6 0.33 3.77 -25.83
N LEU A 7 -0.69 4.62 -25.75
CA LEU A 7 -2.09 4.26 -25.40
C LEU A 7 -3.00 4.27 -26.64
N LYS A 8 -2.50 3.82 -27.79
CA LYS A 8 -3.35 3.70 -28.99
C LYS A 8 -4.53 2.76 -28.72
N ASN A 9 -5.74 3.33 -28.82
CA ASN A 9 -7.07 2.67 -28.79
C ASN A 9 -7.62 2.13 -27.45
N LYS A 10 -7.33 2.75 -26.29
CA LYS A 10 -8.06 2.42 -25.04
C LYS A 10 -8.97 3.58 -24.59
N ARG A 11 -10.23 3.26 -24.24
CA ARG A 11 -11.26 4.19 -23.68
C ARG A 11 -10.98 4.64 -22.23
N VAL A 12 -9.80 4.33 -21.68
CA VAL A 12 -9.47 4.58 -20.27
C VAL A 12 -8.45 5.71 -20.24
N ILE A 13 -8.82 6.82 -19.59
CA ILE A 13 -7.91 7.93 -19.29
C ILE A 13 -6.96 7.41 -18.21
N ALA A 14 -5.68 7.23 -18.56
CA ALA A 14 -4.65 6.89 -17.57
C ALA A 14 -4.41 8.11 -16.65
N SER A 15 -4.19 7.84 -15.36
CA SER A 15 -3.77 8.90 -14.42
C SER A 15 -2.54 9.61 -14.96
N THR A 16 -2.62 10.94 -15.09
CA THR A 16 -1.51 11.81 -15.49
C THR A 16 -0.57 12.09 -14.31
N HIS A 17 -0.99 11.77 -13.08
CA HIS A 17 -0.26 12.07 -11.86
C HIS A 17 0.65 10.89 -11.53
N VAL A 18 1.87 10.98 -12.03
CA VAL A 18 2.92 9.99 -11.81
C VAL A 18 3.90 10.59 -10.81
N LYS A 19 3.81 10.19 -9.54
CA LYS A 19 4.71 10.63 -8.46
C LYS A 19 6.10 9.96 -8.49
N LEU A 20 6.43 9.24 -9.56
CA LEU A 20 7.67 8.45 -9.63
C LEU A 20 8.91 9.33 -9.44
N GLY A 21 9.82 8.90 -8.58
CA GLY A 21 11.02 9.66 -8.20
C GLY A 21 10.80 10.66 -7.06
N GLU A 22 9.56 10.97 -6.69
CA GLU A 22 9.26 11.79 -5.51
C GLU A 22 9.40 10.96 -4.23
N LYS A 23 9.57 11.67 -3.11
CA LYS A 23 9.63 11.07 -1.78
C LYS A 23 8.26 11.08 -1.12
N ASN A 24 7.89 9.98 -0.48
CA ASN A 24 6.77 9.98 0.45
C ASN A 24 7.19 10.59 1.80
N ARG A 25 6.25 10.72 2.74
CA ARG A 25 6.47 11.27 4.09
C ARG A 25 7.52 10.51 4.91
N MET A 26 7.79 9.25 4.58
CA MET A 26 8.77 8.38 5.22
C MET A 26 10.11 8.35 4.45
N ASP A 27 10.34 9.33 3.58
CA ASP A 27 11.53 9.45 2.73
C ASP A 27 11.77 8.25 1.78
N GLN A 28 10.72 7.48 1.48
CA GLN A 28 10.77 6.40 0.49
C GLN A 28 10.48 6.96 -0.90
N THR A 29 11.20 6.48 -1.90
CA THR A 29 11.01 6.91 -3.29
C THR A 29 9.85 6.16 -3.93
N TYR A 30 8.85 6.89 -4.43
CA TYR A 30 7.83 6.31 -5.29
C TYR A 30 8.48 5.73 -6.55
N THR A 31 8.34 4.44 -6.75
CA THR A 31 9.12 3.67 -7.73
C THR A 31 8.20 2.79 -8.57
N ASP A 32 8.62 2.47 -9.80
CA ASP A 32 7.85 1.58 -10.66
C ASP A 32 7.81 0.17 -10.05
N VAL A 33 6.68 -0.52 -10.23
CA VAL A 33 6.49 -1.87 -9.68
C VAL A 33 7.52 -2.86 -10.25
N ASN A 34 7.96 -2.69 -11.50
CA ASN A 34 9.00 -3.52 -12.09
C ASN A 34 10.35 -3.31 -11.41
N ASP A 35 10.67 -2.08 -11.00
CA ASP A 35 11.90 -1.80 -10.27
C ASP A 35 11.87 -2.45 -8.88
N ILE A 36 10.71 -2.50 -8.23
CA ILE A 36 10.53 -3.23 -6.95
C ILE A 36 10.79 -4.73 -7.14
N PHE A 37 10.27 -5.35 -8.19
CA PHE A 37 10.37 -6.80 -8.38
C PHE A 37 11.69 -7.27 -9.01
N TYR A 38 12.31 -6.48 -9.87
CA TYR A 38 13.43 -6.94 -10.70
C TYR A 38 14.75 -6.19 -10.45
N ASN A 39 14.70 -4.97 -9.93
CA ASN A 39 15.88 -4.11 -9.77
C ASN A 39 16.23 -3.77 -8.32
N SER A 40 15.32 -4.01 -7.38
CA SER A 40 15.54 -3.76 -5.95
C SER A 40 16.27 -4.93 -5.28
N GLU A 41 16.98 -4.65 -4.19
CA GLU A 41 17.60 -5.70 -3.38
C GLU A 41 16.51 -6.57 -2.74
N LEU A 42 16.59 -7.88 -2.96
CA LEU A 42 15.66 -8.88 -2.42
C LEU A 42 16.37 -9.71 -1.35
N THR A 43 16.16 -9.36 -0.08
CA THR A 43 16.67 -10.12 1.05
C THR A 43 15.61 -11.12 1.54
N PRO A 44 15.88 -12.44 1.52
CA PRO A 44 14.98 -13.41 2.12
C PRO A 44 14.80 -13.15 3.61
N SER A 45 13.56 -13.18 4.08
CA SER A 45 13.24 -13.02 5.49
C SER A 45 12.12 -13.98 5.87
N PHE A 46 12.20 -14.55 7.08
CA PHE A 46 11.12 -15.35 7.63
C PHE A 46 10.11 -14.43 8.29
N MET A 47 8.88 -14.42 7.78
CA MET A 47 7.79 -13.56 8.24
C MET A 47 6.49 -14.37 8.32
N THR A 48 5.62 -14.02 9.28
CA THR A 48 4.23 -14.49 9.31
C THR A 48 3.43 -13.84 8.17
N GLY A 49 2.26 -14.42 7.85
CA GLY A 49 1.38 -13.82 6.84
C GLY A 49 0.95 -12.39 7.20
N SER A 50 0.70 -12.12 8.49
CA SER A 50 0.34 -10.79 9.00
C SER A 50 1.48 -9.78 8.85
N GLU A 51 2.73 -10.21 9.09
CA GLU A 51 3.92 -9.38 8.88
C GLU A 51 4.14 -9.06 7.39
N VAL A 52 3.90 -10.02 6.50
CA VAL A 52 3.97 -9.80 5.05
C VAL A 52 2.95 -8.73 4.61
N ILE A 53 1.72 -8.77 5.14
CA ILE A 53 0.69 -7.77 4.83
C ILE A 53 1.12 -6.36 5.30
N ARG A 54 1.63 -6.25 6.53
CA ARG A 54 2.17 -4.99 7.07
C ARG A 54 3.27 -4.42 6.16
N GLU A 55 4.23 -5.26 5.78
CA GLU A 55 5.35 -4.86 4.93
C GLU A 55 4.93 -4.50 3.49
N ALA A 56 3.92 -5.18 2.95
CA ALA A 56 3.34 -4.84 1.66
C ALA A 56 2.65 -3.47 1.68
N ILE A 57 1.88 -3.14 2.73
CA ILE A 57 1.19 -1.85 2.86
C ILE A 57 2.21 -0.70 2.94
N LYS A 58 3.28 -0.86 3.71
CA LYS A 58 4.37 0.14 3.79
C LYS A 58 4.99 0.44 2.43
N ARG A 59 5.23 -0.60 1.60
CA ARG A 59 5.83 -0.45 0.26
C ARG A 59 4.83 0.10 -0.76
N ALA A 60 3.56 -0.27 -0.65
CA ALA A 60 2.51 0.19 -1.54
C ALA A 60 2.12 1.66 -1.33
N SER A 61 2.59 2.30 -0.23
CA SER A 61 2.26 3.69 0.10
C SER A 61 0.75 3.96 0.08
N VAL A 62 -0.03 3.04 0.65
CA VAL A 62 -1.49 3.18 0.79
C VAL A 62 -1.80 4.36 1.70
N GLY A 63 -2.83 5.15 1.38
CA GLY A 63 -3.24 6.29 2.22
C GLY A 63 -4.09 5.85 3.41
N THR A 64 -5.17 5.10 3.16
CA THR A 64 -6.18 4.78 4.16
C THR A 64 -6.32 3.27 4.34
N SER A 65 -6.48 2.83 5.59
CA SER A 65 -6.87 1.46 5.93
C SER A 65 -8.13 1.45 6.78
N VAL A 66 -9.10 0.63 6.41
CA VAL A 66 -10.35 0.42 7.14
C VAL A 66 -10.40 -1.04 7.52
N ALA A 67 -10.53 -1.35 8.81
CA ALA A 67 -10.42 -2.71 9.32
C ALA A 67 -11.59 -3.09 10.21
N TYR A 68 -12.08 -4.33 10.07
CA TYR A 68 -12.92 -4.99 11.06
C TYR A 68 -12.15 -6.19 11.62
N PRO A 69 -11.66 -6.14 12.86
CA PRO A 69 -10.83 -7.20 13.41
C PRO A 69 -11.65 -8.48 13.63
N ILE A 70 -11.38 -9.49 12.80
CA ILE A 70 -11.89 -10.85 12.96
C ILE A 70 -10.73 -11.84 12.88
N THR A 71 -10.74 -12.89 13.70
CA THR A 71 -9.70 -13.91 13.63
C THR A 71 -9.81 -14.72 12.34
N PRO A 72 -8.69 -14.98 11.62
CA PRO A 72 -7.30 -14.75 12.01
C PRO A 72 -6.71 -13.38 11.59
N GLN A 73 -7.45 -12.56 10.85
CA GLN A 73 -6.98 -11.29 10.27
C GLN A 73 -6.79 -10.16 11.30
N SER A 74 -7.27 -10.36 12.53
CA SER A 74 -7.13 -9.40 13.63
C SER A 74 -5.68 -9.06 13.97
N GLU A 75 -4.74 -9.99 13.75
CA GLU A 75 -3.30 -9.73 13.94
C GLU A 75 -2.78 -8.74 12.89
N ALA A 76 -3.10 -8.95 11.61
CA ALA A 76 -2.74 -8.01 10.55
C ALA A 76 -3.33 -6.62 10.81
N ALA A 77 -4.60 -6.54 11.25
CA ALA A 77 -5.22 -5.27 11.62
C ALA A 77 -4.49 -4.56 12.77
N ALA A 78 -4.01 -5.30 13.78
CA ALA A 78 -3.21 -4.72 14.85
C ALA A 78 -1.88 -4.15 14.35
N LEU A 79 -1.14 -4.93 13.56
CA LEU A 79 0.13 -4.52 12.94
C LEU A 79 -0.03 -3.31 12.00
N ILE A 80 -1.18 -3.20 11.32
CA ILE A 80 -1.50 -2.04 10.48
C ILE A 80 -1.74 -0.78 11.35
N GLY A 81 -2.38 -0.94 12.51
CA GLY A 81 -2.52 0.15 13.48
C GLY A 81 -1.17 0.66 13.99
N GLU A 82 -0.17 -0.20 14.14
CA GLU A 82 1.19 0.20 14.51
C GLU A 82 1.84 1.07 13.43
N ILE A 83 1.76 0.68 12.15
CA ILE A 83 2.37 1.47 11.07
C ILE A 83 1.63 2.79 10.80
N TYR A 84 0.36 2.89 11.18
CA TYR A 84 -0.34 4.18 11.25
C TYR A 84 0.30 5.09 12.30
N ALA A 85 0.59 4.58 13.50
CA ALA A 85 1.30 5.33 14.53
C ALA A 85 2.75 5.69 14.13
N GLU A 86 3.43 4.84 13.35
CA GLU A 86 4.73 5.12 12.73
C GLU A 86 4.66 6.18 11.61
N GLY A 87 3.45 6.53 11.14
CA GLY A 87 3.21 7.55 10.12
C GLY A 87 3.13 7.03 8.69
N TYR A 88 3.14 5.72 8.43
CA TYR A 88 3.05 5.15 7.07
C TYR A 88 1.64 5.25 6.46
N LEU A 89 0.60 5.41 7.27
CA LEU A 89 -0.79 5.59 6.83
C LEU A 89 -1.27 7.00 7.18
N ASP A 90 -2.18 7.53 6.36
CA ASP A 90 -2.85 8.81 6.55
C ASP A 90 -4.02 8.63 7.52
N GLU A 91 -4.72 7.51 7.38
CA GLU A 91 -5.94 7.20 8.12
C GLU A 91 -6.01 5.71 8.45
N TYR A 92 -6.47 5.41 9.66
CA TYR A 92 -6.79 4.05 10.10
C TYR A 92 -8.13 4.05 10.83
N PHE A 93 -9.12 3.37 10.25
CA PHE A 93 -10.48 3.27 10.80
C PHE A 93 -10.80 1.85 11.24
N ARG A 94 -11.53 1.72 12.36
CA ARG A 94 -12.11 0.45 12.80
C ARG A 94 -13.60 0.47 12.55
N GLY A 95 -14.05 -0.33 11.58
CA GLY A 95 -15.48 -0.46 11.27
C GLY A 95 -16.21 -1.30 12.31
N GLU A 96 -17.54 -1.16 12.37
CA GLU A 96 -18.40 -1.95 13.27
C GLU A 96 -18.78 -3.33 12.69
N SER A 97 -18.66 -3.51 11.37
CA SER A 97 -18.94 -4.76 10.64
C SER A 97 -18.16 -4.81 9.32
N GLU A 98 -18.03 -5.98 8.71
CA GLU A 98 -17.41 -6.09 7.37
C GLU A 98 -18.17 -5.27 6.31
N PHE A 99 -19.49 -5.11 6.45
CA PHE A 99 -20.28 -4.27 5.54
C PHE A 99 -19.91 -2.78 5.69
N ALA A 100 -19.76 -2.31 6.92
CA ALA A 100 -19.35 -0.93 7.18
C ALA A 100 -17.93 -0.66 6.66
N VAL A 101 -17.01 -1.63 6.79
CA VAL A 101 -15.65 -1.50 6.25
C VAL A 101 -15.65 -1.30 4.74
N MET A 102 -16.47 -2.06 4.01
CA MET A 102 -16.54 -1.97 2.55
C MET A 102 -17.31 -0.73 2.06
N GLY A 103 -18.23 -0.21 2.88
CA GLY A 103 -19.00 1.01 2.59
C GLY A 103 -18.26 2.31 2.90
N GLN A 104 -17.09 2.23 3.53
CA GLN A 104 -16.28 3.39 3.92
C GLN A 104 -15.44 3.86 2.73
N CYS A 105 -16.05 4.57 1.78
CA CYS A 105 -15.42 5.24 0.62
C CYS A 105 -16.26 6.42 0.13
#